data_AF-A0A0D5CKG5-F1
#
_entry.id   AF-A0A0D5CKG5-F1
#
_cell.length_a   1.000
_cell.length_b   1.000
_cell.length_c   1.000
_cell.angle_alpha   90.00
_cell.angle_beta   90.00
_cell.angle_gamma   90.00
#
_symmetry.space_group_name_H-M   'P 1'
#
loop_
_entity.id
_entity.type
_entity.pdbx_description
1 polymer ?
#
loop_
_entity_poly.entity_id
_entity_poly.type
_entity_poly.pdbx_seq_one_letter_code
_entity_poly.pdbx_strand_id
1 'polypeptide(L)'
;MSALLAGSGLQTLLVLGIALAGGALLLLVLRRLPRTAVGLWVVVLSFVPVWSGVPLGGYYLPPSTVAAVLVILAIVPVPGFRVSPLDVLVVLMTAAGFAGVVVGGGAGIGMSTLVTFLTYALPGYLLGRMAAHRIGMASLERIVAVVFTVVAALAIVEFVTGWNPFVLLPGNAGLRETWATLQGRGGIVRAEGAYGHSIALGSALAIAIPLTLASRFGLVTRLGMTAVMMLAAVLTFSRVGMLGAVLGLALSIVFLRDAISLRVRATVTAGVVVVAAAVAPFVQSVFDDAGTEASASSDYRGDLYSLVPGMGILGTTPEAHRGSDGRVFYGPFRSIDSQLVLTGLTFGLLVAGAVLVALAVGVWLVLRGHATAATIALVAQIPALASVALITQYATLVWFLAGVAATSQILRRDAVPLPAPPPDPVEAAANHPDPARITAPPLLPGRTPSR
;
A
#
# COMPACT_ATOMS: atom_id res chain seq x y z
N MET A 1 -21.29 -13.29 -40.07
CA MET A 1 -21.04 -14.75 -39.92
C MET A 1 -19.86 -15.24 -40.76
N SER A 2 -19.59 -14.68 -41.95
CA SER A 2 -18.48 -15.10 -42.82
C SER A 2 -17.06 -14.77 -42.30
N ALA A 3 -16.88 -13.69 -41.52
CA ALA A 3 -15.59 -13.37 -40.90
C ALA A 3 -15.24 -14.24 -39.67
N LEU A 4 -16.23 -14.96 -39.10
CA LEU A 4 -16.04 -15.86 -37.96
C LEU A 4 -15.54 -17.26 -38.38
N LEU A 5 -15.68 -17.59 -39.67
CA LEU A 5 -15.30 -18.88 -40.26
C LEU A 5 -13.96 -18.84 -41.02
N ALA A 6 -13.36 -17.65 -41.18
CA ALA A 6 -11.94 -17.55 -41.53
C ALA A 6 -11.12 -17.90 -40.28
N GLY A 7 -10.10 -18.77 -40.39
CA GLY A 7 -9.46 -19.49 -39.28
C GLY A 7 -9.00 -18.69 -38.04
N SER A 8 -8.93 -17.36 -38.09
CA SER A 8 -8.69 -16.48 -36.93
C SER A 8 -9.87 -16.38 -35.96
N GLY A 9 -11.11 -16.46 -36.45
CA GLY A 9 -12.33 -16.36 -35.63
C GLY A 9 -12.53 -17.58 -34.72
N LEU A 10 -12.36 -18.78 -35.28
CA LEU A 10 -12.41 -20.03 -34.51
C LEU A 10 -11.30 -20.11 -33.47
N GLN A 11 -10.07 -19.74 -33.83
CA GLN A 11 -8.94 -19.70 -32.87
C GLN A 11 -9.22 -18.72 -31.72
N THR A 12 -9.77 -17.54 -32.02
CA THR A 12 -10.12 -16.55 -30.99
C THR A 12 -11.22 -17.08 -30.08
N LEU A 13 -12.26 -17.72 -30.63
CA LEU A 13 -13.31 -18.37 -29.85
C LEU A 13 -12.78 -19.52 -28.98
N LEU A 14 -11.84 -20.32 -29.50
CA LEU A 14 -11.22 -21.40 -28.74
C LEU A 14 -10.36 -20.86 -27.60
N VAL A 15 -9.55 -19.82 -27.83
CA VAL A 15 -8.74 -19.17 -26.79
C VAL A 15 -9.64 -18.56 -25.72
N LEU A 16 -10.73 -17.88 -26.12
CA LEU A 16 -11.73 -17.35 -25.18
C LEU A 16 -12.40 -18.48 -24.39
N GLY A 17 -12.77 -19.57 -25.05
CA GLY A 17 -13.36 -20.75 -24.41
C GLY A 17 -12.43 -21.38 -23.39
N ILE A 18 -11.15 -21.56 -23.72
CA ILE A 18 -10.11 -22.08 -22.81
C ILE A 18 -9.90 -21.12 -21.65
N ALA A 19 -9.82 -19.81 -21.91
CA ALA A 19 -9.65 -18.79 -20.87
C ALA A 19 -10.84 -18.76 -19.90
N LEU A 20 -12.08 -18.86 -20.42
CA LEU A 20 -13.29 -18.93 -19.61
C LEU A 20 -13.37 -20.21 -18.79
N ALA A 21 -13.10 -21.37 -19.39
CA ALA A 21 -13.10 -22.66 -18.70
C ALA A 21 -12.01 -22.71 -17.62
N GLY A 22 -10.79 -22.28 -17.96
CA GLY A 22 -9.68 -22.19 -17.02
C GLY A 22 -9.96 -21.18 -15.89
N GLY A 23 -10.53 -20.02 -16.21
CA GLY A 23 -10.94 -19.01 -15.23
C GLY A 23 -12.04 -19.51 -14.30
N ALA A 24 -13.04 -20.23 -14.82
CA ALA A 24 -14.09 -20.85 -14.02
C ALA A 24 -13.53 -21.95 -13.11
N LEU A 25 -12.66 -22.82 -13.62
CA LEU A 25 -11.98 -23.84 -12.81
C LEU A 25 -11.14 -23.20 -11.70
N LEU A 26 -10.34 -22.20 -12.04
CA LEU A 26 -9.53 -21.45 -11.08
C LEU A 26 -10.42 -20.80 -10.02
N LEU A 27 -11.53 -20.16 -10.41
CA LEU A 27 -12.51 -19.60 -9.48
C LEU A 27 -13.02 -20.67 -8.52
N LEU A 28 -13.44 -21.84 -9.01
CA LEU A 28 -13.96 -22.94 -8.18
C LEU A 28 -12.91 -23.46 -7.19
N VAL A 29 -11.64 -23.57 -7.61
CA VAL A 29 -10.53 -23.94 -6.73
C VAL A 29 -10.28 -22.87 -5.67
N LEU A 30 -10.19 -21.61 -6.07
CA LEU A 30 -9.94 -20.49 -5.17
C LEU A 30 -11.08 -20.27 -4.15
N ARG A 31 -12.32 -20.60 -4.51
CA ARG A 31 -13.46 -20.62 -3.56
C ARG A 31 -13.24 -21.54 -2.38
N ARG A 32 -12.49 -22.63 -2.57
CA ARG A 32 -12.12 -23.57 -1.49
C ARG A 32 -10.88 -23.15 -0.73
N LEU A 33 -10.07 -22.25 -1.29
CA LEU A 33 -8.76 -21.84 -0.77
C LEU A 33 -8.66 -20.31 -0.64
N PRO A 34 -9.45 -19.66 0.24
CA PRO A 34 -9.54 -18.19 0.30
C PRO A 34 -8.21 -17.52 0.68
N ARG A 35 -7.36 -18.18 1.48
CA ARG A 35 -6.00 -17.68 1.80
C ARG A 35 -5.13 -17.64 0.55
N THR A 36 -5.18 -18.71 -0.25
CA THR A 36 -4.46 -18.81 -1.52
C THR A 36 -5.00 -17.80 -2.52
N ALA A 37 -6.32 -17.57 -2.56
CA ALA A 37 -6.93 -16.57 -3.43
C ALA A 37 -6.39 -15.15 -3.14
N VAL A 38 -6.41 -14.73 -1.87
CA VAL A 38 -5.84 -13.44 -1.47
C VAL A 38 -4.34 -13.39 -1.73
N GLY A 39 -3.61 -14.46 -1.42
CA GLY A 39 -2.17 -14.57 -1.71
C GLY A 39 -1.84 -14.42 -3.19
N LEU A 40 -2.60 -15.09 -4.07
CA LEU A 40 -2.48 -14.97 -5.53
C LEU A 40 -2.63 -13.51 -5.97
N TRP A 41 -3.63 -12.79 -5.43
CA TRP A 41 -3.79 -11.38 -5.78
C TRP A 41 -2.61 -10.51 -5.34
N VAL A 42 -2.10 -10.69 -4.11
CA VAL A 42 -0.94 -9.93 -3.62
C VAL A 42 0.30 -10.24 -4.49
N VAL A 43 0.47 -11.50 -4.92
CA VAL A 43 1.51 -11.91 -5.88
C VAL A 43 1.33 -11.22 -7.22
N VAL A 44 0.12 -11.24 -7.81
CA VAL A 44 -0.14 -10.57 -9.10
C VAL A 44 0.12 -9.06 -9.00
N LEU A 45 -0.38 -8.42 -7.94
CA LEU A 45 -0.13 -6.99 -7.69
C LEU A 45 1.36 -6.67 -7.60
N SER A 46 2.16 -7.57 -7.02
CA SER A 46 3.57 -7.32 -6.70
C SER A 46 4.55 -7.71 -7.80
N PHE A 47 4.19 -8.67 -8.66
CA PHE A 47 5.12 -9.27 -9.63
C PHE A 47 4.65 -9.19 -11.09
N VAL A 48 3.41 -8.77 -11.33
CA VAL A 48 2.91 -8.58 -12.70
C VAL A 48 2.85 -7.08 -13.00
N PRO A 49 3.64 -6.60 -13.98
CA PRO A 49 3.69 -5.18 -14.29
C PRO A 49 2.38 -4.60 -14.78
N VAL A 50 2.18 -3.30 -14.51
CA VAL A 50 0.95 -2.60 -14.86
C VAL A 50 0.63 -2.66 -16.36
N TRP A 51 1.62 -2.82 -17.25
CA TRP A 51 1.45 -2.91 -18.71
C TRP A 51 1.07 -4.31 -19.23
N SER A 52 1.09 -5.35 -18.39
CA SER A 52 0.77 -6.74 -18.77
C SER A 52 -0.74 -7.09 -18.68
N GLY A 53 -1.59 -6.07 -18.65
CA GLY A 53 -3.04 -6.17 -18.53
C GLY A 53 -3.73 -6.35 -19.87
N VAL A 54 -5.07 -6.30 -19.85
CA VAL A 54 -5.90 -6.65 -21.00
C VAL A 54 -6.78 -5.47 -21.42
N PRO A 55 -6.91 -5.18 -22.73
CA PRO A 55 -7.91 -4.23 -23.21
C PRO A 55 -9.30 -4.86 -23.16
N LEU A 56 -10.28 -4.15 -22.59
CA LEU A 56 -11.69 -4.55 -22.57
C LEU A 56 -12.58 -3.33 -22.85
N GLY A 57 -13.42 -3.41 -23.89
CA GLY A 57 -14.42 -2.37 -24.19
C GLY A 57 -13.82 -0.97 -24.45
N GLY A 58 -12.62 -0.89 -25.03
CA GLY A 58 -11.92 0.37 -25.27
C GLY A 58 -11.13 0.91 -24.07
N TYR A 59 -11.18 0.23 -22.92
CA TYR A 59 -10.44 0.58 -21.72
C TYR A 59 -9.38 -0.46 -21.38
N TYR A 60 -8.40 -0.05 -20.59
CA TYR A 60 -7.33 -0.93 -20.14
C TYR A 60 -7.62 -1.47 -18.74
N LEU A 61 -7.60 -2.78 -18.57
CA LEU A 61 -7.72 -3.44 -17.27
C LEU A 61 -6.36 -3.90 -16.76
N PRO A 62 -5.87 -3.34 -15.64
CA PRO A 62 -4.63 -3.77 -15.01
C PRO A 62 -4.70 -5.24 -14.56
N PRO A 63 -3.56 -5.96 -14.54
CA PRO A 63 -3.52 -7.35 -14.04
C PRO A 63 -4.05 -7.50 -12.62
N SER A 64 -3.71 -6.54 -11.74
CA SER A 64 -4.17 -6.51 -10.35
C SER A 64 -5.69 -6.37 -10.25
N THR A 65 -6.32 -5.64 -11.17
CA THR A 65 -7.78 -5.47 -11.24
C THR A 65 -8.48 -6.76 -11.66
N VAL A 66 -7.98 -7.41 -12.71
CA VAL A 66 -8.52 -8.69 -13.19
C VAL A 66 -8.43 -9.75 -12.09
N ALA A 67 -7.26 -9.85 -11.44
CA ALA A 67 -7.07 -10.74 -10.31
C ALA A 67 -7.95 -10.35 -9.10
N ALA A 68 -8.16 -9.06 -8.83
CA ALA A 68 -9.03 -8.62 -7.74
C ALA A 68 -10.47 -9.07 -7.95
N VAL A 69 -11.01 -8.89 -9.16
CA VAL A 69 -12.38 -9.33 -9.50
C VAL A 69 -12.52 -10.84 -9.31
N LEU A 70 -11.57 -11.63 -9.84
CA LEU A 70 -11.57 -13.08 -9.66
C LEU A 70 -11.57 -13.48 -8.17
N VAL A 71 -10.71 -12.85 -7.37
CA VAL A 71 -10.58 -13.17 -5.94
C VAL A 71 -11.79 -12.70 -5.14
N ILE A 72 -12.36 -11.53 -5.45
CA ILE A 72 -13.62 -11.06 -4.85
C ILE A 72 -14.73 -12.09 -5.10
N LEU A 73 -14.91 -12.54 -6.34
CA LEU A 73 -15.89 -13.59 -6.67
C LEU A 73 -15.61 -14.91 -5.95
N ALA A 74 -14.33 -15.23 -5.71
CA ALA A 74 -13.93 -16.44 -4.99
C ALA A 74 -14.23 -16.37 -3.49
N ILE A 75 -14.12 -15.20 -2.86
CA ILE A 75 -14.26 -15.08 -1.40
C ILE A 75 -15.66 -14.72 -0.92
N VAL A 76 -16.55 -14.28 -1.83
CA VAL A 76 -17.97 -14.00 -1.56
C VAL A 76 -18.80 -15.29 -1.43
N PRO A 77 -19.79 -15.35 -0.49
CA PRO A 77 -20.21 -14.29 0.43
C PRO A 77 -19.29 -14.11 1.65
N VAL A 78 -19.30 -12.91 2.22
CA VAL A 78 -18.57 -12.56 3.45
C VAL A 78 -19.56 -12.40 4.60
N PRO A 79 -19.74 -13.42 5.47
CA PRO A 79 -20.68 -13.34 6.59
C PRO A 79 -20.28 -12.23 7.56
N GLY A 80 -21.26 -11.52 8.11
CA GLY A 80 -21.02 -10.46 9.10
C GLY A 80 -20.41 -9.18 8.54
N PHE A 81 -20.51 -8.94 7.23
CA PHE A 81 -20.11 -7.68 6.62
C PHE A 81 -20.92 -6.51 7.20
N ARG A 82 -20.23 -5.47 7.66
CA ARG A 82 -20.82 -4.24 8.20
C ARG A 82 -20.31 -3.04 7.44
N VAL A 83 -21.16 -2.05 7.22
CA VAL A 83 -20.79 -0.80 6.56
C VAL A 83 -19.85 0.03 7.46
N SER A 84 -18.79 0.55 6.87
CA SER A 84 -17.81 1.45 7.45
C SER A 84 -18.05 2.88 6.98
N PRO A 85 -17.71 3.91 7.77
CA PRO A 85 -17.68 5.29 7.27
C PRO A 85 -16.82 5.49 6.01
N LEU A 86 -15.77 4.66 5.82
CA LEU A 86 -14.97 4.69 4.59
C LEU A 86 -15.73 4.16 3.37
N ASP A 87 -16.75 3.32 3.55
CA ASP A 87 -17.60 2.87 2.44
C ASP A 87 -18.42 4.05 1.90
N VAL A 88 -18.84 4.98 2.77
CA VAL A 88 -19.54 6.22 2.37
C VAL A 88 -18.63 7.11 1.52
N LEU A 89 -17.35 7.23 1.87
CA LEU A 89 -16.37 7.95 1.05
C LEU A 89 -16.24 7.34 -0.35
N VAL A 90 -16.20 6.01 -0.46
CA VAL A 90 -16.12 5.32 -1.76
C VAL A 90 -17.39 5.52 -2.59
N VAL A 91 -18.56 5.47 -1.97
CA VAL A 91 -19.84 5.79 -2.62
C VAL A 91 -19.84 7.24 -3.10
N LEU A 92 -19.39 8.17 -2.26
CA LEU A 92 -19.29 9.59 -2.60
C LEU A 92 -18.34 9.83 -3.78
N MET A 93 -17.16 9.19 -3.79
CA MET A 93 -16.23 9.26 -4.92
C MET A 93 -16.83 8.70 -6.20
N THR A 94 -17.56 7.60 -6.11
CA THR A 94 -18.26 7.00 -7.25
C THR A 94 -19.30 7.99 -7.80
N ALA A 95 -20.15 8.56 -6.93
CA ALA A 95 -21.16 9.54 -7.30
C ALA A 95 -20.54 10.81 -7.90
N ALA A 96 -19.43 11.29 -7.33
CA ALA A 96 -18.68 12.44 -7.85
C ALA A 96 -18.04 12.15 -9.22
N GLY A 97 -17.56 10.92 -9.44
CA GLY A 97 -17.06 10.48 -10.74
C GLY A 97 -18.15 10.51 -11.81
N PHE A 98 -19.35 9.99 -11.50
CA PHE A 98 -20.51 10.10 -12.38
C PHE A 98 -20.93 11.56 -12.61
N ALA A 99 -20.95 12.38 -11.57
CA ALA A 99 -21.24 13.81 -11.71
C ALA A 99 -20.22 14.51 -12.63
N GLY A 100 -18.94 14.16 -12.54
CA GLY A 100 -17.89 14.65 -13.44
C GLY A 100 -18.09 14.24 -14.91
N VAL A 101 -18.70 13.09 -15.18
CA VAL A 101 -19.07 12.66 -16.54
C VAL A 101 -20.26 13.45 -17.09
N VAL A 102 -21.28 13.68 -16.26
CA VAL A 102 -22.56 14.27 -16.69
C VAL A 102 -22.50 15.80 -16.72
N VAL A 103 -21.85 16.42 -15.73
CA VAL A 103 -21.87 17.86 -15.47
C VAL A 103 -20.50 18.51 -15.75
N GLY A 104 -19.41 17.74 -15.75
CA GLY A 104 -18.07 18.27 -15.94
C GLY A 104 -17.86 18.88 -17.33
N GLY A 105 -17.09 19.97 -17.39
CA GLY A 105 -16.80 20.72 -18.62
C GLY A 105 -16.06 19.93 -19.72
N GLY A 106 -15.62 18.70 -19.43
CA GLY A 106 -15.02 17.78 -20.39
C GLY A 106 -15.43 16.33 -20.13
N ALA A 107 -16.52 15.87 -20.75
CA ALA A 107 -17.06 14.51 -20.60
C ALA A 107 -15.99 13.41 -20.80
N GLY A 108 -15.03 13.62 -21.70
CA GLY A 108 -13.91 12.69 -21.92
C GLY A 108 -12.88 12.64 -20.79
N ILE A 109 -12.73 13.70 -19.99
CA ILE A 109 -11.83 13.74 -18.81
C ILE A 109 -12.56 13.10 -17.62
N GLY A 110 -13.81 13.49 -17.37
CA GLY A 110 -14.66 12.88 -16.34
C GLY A 110 -14.78 11.37 -16.49
N MET A 111 -14.94 10.87 -17.72
CA MET A 111 -14.99 9.43 -18.00
C MET A 111 -13.66 8.73 -17.67
N SER A 112 -12.52 9.33 -18.05
CA SER A 112 -11.21 8.75 -17.73
C SER A 112 -10.94 8.67 -16.22
N THR A 113 -11.38 9.69 -15.46
CA THR A 113 -11.34 9.69 -13.99
C THR A 113 -12.17 8.56 -13.42
N LEU A 114 -13.44 8.44 -13.84
CA LEU A 114 -14.35 7.43 -13.35
C LEU A 114 -13.81 6.02 -13.64
N VAL A 115 -13.38 5.76 -14.88
CA VAL A 115 -12.81 4.46 -15.25
C VAL A 115 -11.54 4.15 -14.47
N THR A 116 -10.64 5.12 -14.27
CA THR A 116 -9.43 4.94 -13.46
C THR A 116 -9.78 4.55 -12.02
N PHE A 117 -10.76 5.22 -11.43
CA PHE A 117 -11.24 4.87 -10.09
C PHE A 117 -11.88 3.47 -10.04
N LEU A 118 -12.75 3.15 -10.99
CA LEU A 118 -13.44 1.86 -11.06
C LEU A 118 -12.49 0.69 -11.33
N THR A 119 -11.36 0.93 -12.00
CA THR A 119 -10.38 -0.11 -12.34
C THR A 119 -9.28 -0.25 -11.29
N TYR A 120 -8.73 0.85 -10.77
CA TYR A 120 -7.62 0.78 -9.80
C TYR A 120 -8.10 0.83 -8.35
N ALA A 121 -8.94 1.80 -7.99
CA ALA A 121 -9.27 2.10 -6.61
C ALA A 121 -10.33 1.15 -6.05
N LEU A 122 -11.49 1.08 -6.72
CA LEU A 122 -12.65 0.32 -6.23
C LEU A 122 -12.35 -1.18 -6.02
N PRO A 123 -11.70 -1.90 -6.96
CA PRO A 123 -11.44 -3.32 -6.79
C PRO A 123 -10.43 -3.59 -5.65
N GLY A 124 -9.42 -2.73 -5.51
CA GLY A 124 -8.49 -2.77 -4.39
C GLY A 124 -9.23 -2.61 -3.06
N TYR A 125 -10.03 -1.55 -2.94
CA TYR A 125 -10.82 -1.25 -1.75
C TYR A 125 -11.76 -2.40 -1.35
N LEU A 126 -12.58 -2.88 -2.29
CA LEU A 126 -13.52 -3.97 -2.04
C LEU A 126 -12.79 -5.25 -1.61
N LEU A 127 -11.69 -5.60 -2.27
CA LEU A 127 -10.90 -6.75 -1.88
C LEU A 127 -10.31 -6.58 -0.48
N GLY A 128 -9.81 -5.39 -0.13
CA GLY A 128 -9.33 -5.08 1.21
C GLY A 128 -10.41 -5.23 2.28
N ARG A 129 -11.63 -4.78 1.95
CA ARG A 129 -12.81 -4.93 2.82
C ARG A 129 -13.18 -6.39 3.07
N MET A 130 -13.06 -7.23 2.05
CA MET A 130 -13.48 -8.63 2.11
C MET A 130 -12.38 -9.57 2.62
N ALA A 131 -11.13 -9.33 2.25
CA ALA A 131 -10.00 -10.22 2.56
C ALA A 131 -9.80 -10.37 4.07
N ALA A 132 -9.72 -9.24 4.80
CA ALA A 132 -9.51 -9.25 6.25
C ALA A 132 -10.65 -9.99 6.99
N HIS A 133 -11.90 -9.82 6.56
CA HIS A 133 -13.03 -10.57 7.10
C HIS A 133 -12.94 -12.08 6.78
N ARG A 134 -12.58 -12.44 5.55
CA ARG A 134 -12.64 -13.82 5.09
C ARG A 134 -11.52 -14.70 5.64
N ILE A 135 -10.29 -14.17 5.68
CA ILE A 135 -9.10 -14.95 6.05
C ILE A 135 -8.49 -14.56 7.40
N GLY A 136 -8.99 -13.48 8.02
CA GLY A 136 -8.49 -12.91 9.26
C GLY A 136 -7.22 -12.08 9.07
N MET A 137 -7.05 -11.06 9.91
CA MET A 137 -5.90 -10.14 9.87
C MET A 137 -4.55 -10.87 9.98
N ALA A 138 -4.44 -11.85 10.86
CA ALA A 138 -3.18 -12.58 11.05
C ALA A 138 -2.72 -13.34 9.78
N SER A 139 -3.65 -13.88 8.99
CA SER A 139 -3.31 -14.54 7.72
C SER A 139 -2.89 -13.49 6.69
N LEU A 140 -3.63 -12.38 6.62
CA LEU A 140 -3.36 -11.30 5.68
C LEU A 140 -1.99 -10.65 5.92
N GLU A 141 -1.68 -10.30 7.16
CA GLU A 141 -0.39 -9.73 7.55
C GLU A 141 0.77 -10.68 7.22
N ARG A 142 0.61 -11.99 7.43
CA ARG A 142 1.62 -12.98 7.03
C ARG A 142 1.82 -13.03 5.51
N ILE A 143 0.74 -13.01 4.73
CA ILE A 143 0.82 -12.99 3.26
C ILE A 143 1.55 -11.74 2.78
N VAL A 144 1.15 -10.56 3.27
CA VAL A 144 1.78 -9.28 2.91
C VAL A 144 3.25 -9.30 3.30
N ALA A 145 3.58 -9.71 4.53
CA ALA A 145 4.96 -9.79 5.01
C ALA A 145 5.81 -10.65 4.07
N VAL A 146 5.40 -11.89 3.79
CA VAL A 146 6.17 -12.81 2.94
C VAL A 146 6.35 -12.25 1.53
N VAL A 147 5.25 -11.83 0.88
CA VAL A 147 5.31 -11.35 -0.51
C VAL A 147 6.18 -10.11 -0.60
N PHE A 148 6.00 -9.12 0.27
CA PHE A 148 6.79 -7.89 0.21
C PHE A 148 8.25 -8.08 0.64
N THR A 149 8.58 -9.10 1.43
CA THR A 149 9.98 -9.47 1.68
C THR A 149 10.62 -10.03 0.41
N VAL A 150 9.89 -10.84 -0.37
CA VAL A 150 10.39 -11.31 -1.67
C VAL A 150 10.53 -10.14 -2.65
N VAL A 151 9.56 -9.22 -2.71
CA VAL A 151 9.65 -7.98 -3.51
C VAL A 151 10.90 -7.19 -3.13
N ALA A 152 11.13 -6.98 -1.84
CA ALA A 152 12.29 -6.25 -1.34
C ALA A 152 13.61 -6.95 -1.70
N ALA A 153 13.69 -8.27 -1.55
CA ALA A 153 14.86 -9.04 -1.94
C ALA A 153 15.15 -8.92 -3.45
N LEU A 154 14.12 -9.02 -4.30
CA LEU A 154 14.28 -8.83 -5.74
C LEU A 154 14.69 -7.40 -6.11
N ALA A 155 14.16 -6.38 -5.42
CA ALA A 155 14.57 -5.00 -5.63
C ALA A 155 16.05 -4.76 -5.26
N ILE A 156 16.55 -5.43 -4.22
CA ILE A 156 17.97 -5.40 -3.87
C ILE A 156 18.81 -6.10 -4.96
N VAL A 157 18.36 -7.25 -5.46
CA VAL A 157 19.04 -7.96 -6.56
C VAL A 157 19.05 -7.13 -7.83
N GLU A 158 17.92 -6.52 -8.20
CA GLU A 158 17.79 -5.59 -9.32
C GLU A 158 18.81 -4.46 -9.21
N PHE A 159 18.90 -3.82 -8.04
CA PHE A 159 19.83 -2.74 -7.80
C PHE A 159 21.30 -3.20 -7.95
N VAL A 160 21.66 -4.32 -7.34
CA VAL A 160 23.05 -4.85 -7.36
C VAL A 160 23.46 -5.30 -8.76
N THR A 161 22.54 -5.89 -9.52
CA THR A 161 22.84 -6.44 -10.85
C THR A 161 22.64 -5.43 -11.98
N GLY A 162 21.95 -4.33 -11.73
CA GLY A 162 21.49 -3.40 -12.77
C GLY A 162 20.45 -4.00 -13.71
N TRP A 163 19.90 -5.18 -13.38
CA TRP A 163 18.98 -5.93 -14.25
C TRP A 163 17.59 -6.04 -13.63
N ASN A 164 16.60 -5.45 -14.29
CA ASN A 164 15.20 -5.61 -13.95
C ASN A 164 14.53 -6.65 -14.89
N PRO A 165 14.18 -7.85 -14.42
CA PRO A 165 13.57 -8.87 -15.28
C PRO A 165 12.13 -8.52 -15.71
N PHE A 166 11.42 -7.67 -14.97
CA PHE A 166 10.03 -7.34 -15.24
C PHE A 166 9.85 -6.52 -16.51
N VAL A 167 10.86 -5.75 -16.91
CA VAL A 167 10.84 -4.99 -18.18
C VAL A 167 10.83 -5.90 -19.42
N LEU A 168 11.15 -7.18 -19.26
CA LEU A 168 11.08 -8.18 -20.33
C LEU A 168 9.66 -8.72 -20.55
N LEU A 169 8.74 -8.49 -19.62
CA LEU A 169 7.37 -9.01 -19.72
C LEU A 169 6.56 -8.24 -20.77
N PRO A 170 5.95 -8.93 -21.75
CA PRO A 170 5.21 -8.29 -22.83
C PRO A 170 3.95 -7.60 -22.32
N GLY A 171 3.38 -6.70 -23.12
CA GLY A 171 2.17 -5.99 -22.74
C GLY A 171 1.84 -4.83 -23.67
N ASN A 172 1.00 -3.93 -23.19
CA ASN A 172 0.60 -2.72 -23.92
C ASN A 172 1.83 -1.84 -24.22
N ALA A 173 2.06 -1.54 -25.50
CA ALA A 173 3.24 -0.81 -25.96
C ALA A 173 3.36 0.60 -25.36
N GLY A 174 2.25 1.37 -25.33
CA GLY A 174 2.27 2.74 -24.78
C GLY A 174 2.51 2.76 -23.27
N LEU A 175 1.93 1.82 -22.53
CA LEU A 175 2.22 1.68 -21.09
C LEU A 175 3.66 1.21 -20.84
N ARG A 176 4.23 0.36 -21.70
CA ARG A 176 5.64 -0.02 -21.61
C ARG A 176 6.58 1.14 -21.89
N GLU A 177 6.31 1.95 -22.91
CA GLU A 177 7.11 3.15 -23.20
C GLU A 177 7.13 4.11 -22.00
N THR A 178 6.01 4.21 -21.29
CA THR A 178 5.87 5.06 -20.10
C THR A 178 6.51 4.46 -18.84
N TRP A 179 6.29 3.16 -18.57
CA TRP A 179 6.56 2.55 -17.26
C TRP A 179 7.64 1.46 -17.25
N ALA A 180 8.10 0.98 -18.40
CA ALA A 180 9.19 -0.01 -18.47
C ALA A 180 10.57 0.65 -18.64
N THR A 181 10.61 1.97 -18.82
CA THR A 181 11.84 2.76 -18.93
C THR A 181 12.40 3.01 -17.52
N LEU A 182 13.52 2.37 -17.19
CA LEU A 182 14.14 2.44 -15.87
C LEU A 182 14.63 3.86 -15.55
N GLN A 183 14.38 4.30 -14.31
CA GLN A 183 14.74 5.65 -13.88
C GLN A 183 16.13 5.69 -13.23
N GLY A 184 16.93 6.67 -13.67
CA GLY A 184 18.18 7.04 -13.00
C GLY A 184 17.99 8.14 -11.96
N ARG A 185 18.95 8.28 -11.05
CA ARG A 185 19.15 9.48 -10.22
C ARG A 185 20.62 9.56 -9.81
N GLY A 186 21.26 10.72 -10.02
CA GLY A 186 22.69 10.87 -9.75
C GLY A 186 23.55 9.84 -10.50
N GLY A 187 23.17 9.48 -11.74
CA GLY A 187 23.85 8.45 -12.52
C GLY A 187 23.59 6.99 -12.09
N ILE A 188 22.80 6.75 -11.05
CA ILE A 188 22.50 5.40 -10.53
C ILE A 188 21.08 4.98 -10.95
N VAL A 189 20.95 3.77 -11.50
CA VAL A 189 19.65 3.16 -11.80
C VAL A 189 18.97 2.77 -10.50
N ARG A 190 17.72 3.21 -10.34
CA ARG A 190 16.94 3.02 -9.12
C ARG A 190 16.19 1.69 -9.19
N ALA A 191 15.98 1.05 -8.04
CA ALA A 191 15.14 -0.14 -7.99
C ALA A 191 13.66 0.22 -8.21
N GLU A 192 12.97 -0.53 -9.09
CA GLU A 192 11.56 -0.31 -9.43
C GLU A 192 10.71 -1.58 -9.39
N GLY A 193 11.32 -2.76 -9.49
CA GLY A 193 10.63 -4.04 -9.53
C GLY A 193 9.58 -4.09 -10.65
N ALA A 194 8.46 -4.78 -10.38
CA ALA A 194 7.33 -4.82 -11.30
C ALA A 194 6.48 -3.53 -11.29
N TYR A 195 6.77 -2.57 -10.41
CA TYR A 195 5.92 -1.38 -10.22
C TYR A 195 6.10 -0.33 -11.32
N GLY A 196 7.16 -0.47 -12.14
CA GLY A 196 7.47 0.43 -13.26
C GLY A 196 7.83 1.85 -12.86
N HIS A 197 8.02 2.08 -11.56
CA HIS A 197 8.41 3.37 -11.02
C HIS A 197 8.95 3.19 -9.61
N SER A 198 10.14 3.72 -9.37
CA SER A 198 10.84 3.72 -8.08
C SER A 198 10.01 4.26 -6.90
N ILE A 199 9.29 5.37 -7.09
CA ILE A 199 8.38 5.93 -6.09
C ILE A 199 7.26 4.96 -5.71
N ALA A 200 6.64 4.29 -6.70
CA ALA A 200 5.56 3.34 -6.46
C ALA A 200 6.06 2.14 -5.65
N LEU A 201 7.21 1.56 -6.01
CA LEU A 201 7.84 0.47 -5.25
C LEU A 201 8.17 0.92 -3.82
N GLY A 202 8.83 2.07 -3.66
CA GLY A 202 9.25 2.58 -2.35
C GLY A 202 8.06 2.81 -1.41
N SER A 203 6.99 3.42 -1.90
CA SER A 203 5.75 3.61 -1.13
C SER A 203 5.02 2.30 -0.85
N ALA A 204 5.04 1.34 -1.77
CA ALA A 204 4.45 0.02 -1.56
C ALA A 204 5.19 -0.79 -0.47
N LEU A 205 6.53 -0.75 -0.46
CA LEU A 205 7.35 -1.30 0.61
C LEU A 205 7.07 -0.62 1.96
N ALA A 206 6.92 0.71 1.96
CA ALA A 206 6.56 1.47 3.15
C ALA A 206 5.21 1.06 3.74
N ILE A 207 4.20 0.77 2.90
CA ILE A 207 2.91 0.24 3.33
C ILE A 207 3.04 -1.13 4.01
N ALA A 208 3.92 -2.00 3.50
CA ALA A 208 4.07 -3.35 4.00
C ALA A 208 4.75 -3.43 5.38
N ILE A 209 5.54 -2.43 5.77
CA ILE A 209 6.31 -2.43 7.02
C ILE A 209 5.42 -2.56 8.27
N PRO A 210 4.41 -1.69 8.52
CA PRO A 210 3.55 -1.83 9.69
C PRO A 210 2.80 -3.17 9.75
N LEU A 211 2.34 -3.66 8.58
CA LEU A 211 1.66 -4.95 8.47
C LEU A 211 2.61 -6.12 8.79
N THR A 212 3.87 -6.02 8.38
CA THR A 212 4.91 -7.02 8.67
C THR A 212 5.25 -7.07 10.15
N LEU A 213 5.37 -5.90 10.80
CA LEU A 213 5.60 -5.82 12.24
C LEU A 213 4.42 -6.34 13.06
N ALA A 214 3.20 -6.16 12.58
CA ALA A 214 1.99 -6.69 13.22
C ALA A 214 1.78 -8.20 13.00
N SER A 215 2.45 -8.79 12.01
CA SER A 215 2.32 -10.22 11.71
C SER A 215 2.71 -11.12 12.89
N ARG A 216 2.25 -12.37 12.86
CA ARG A 216 2.53 -13.38 13.91
C ARG A 216 3.85 -14.16 13.71
N PHE A 217 4.82 -13.60 13.00
CA PHE A 217 6.16 -14.20 12.93
C PHE A 217 6.95 -13.92 14.22
N GLY A 218 7.98 -14.72 14.49
CA GLY A 218 8.91 -14.45 15.59
C GLY A 218 9.54 -13.05 15.44
N LEU A 219 9.86 -12.39 16.57
CA LEU A 219 10.38 -11.02 16.56
C LEU A 219 11.59 -10.86 15.62
N VAL A 220 12.57 -11.77 15.70
CA VAL A 220 13.78 -11.74 14.85
C VAL A 220 13.40 -11.79 13.38
N THR A 221 12.48 -12.68 12.99
CA THR A 221 11.98 -12.79 11.61
C THR A 221 11.29 -11.51 11.16
N ARG A 222 10.42 -10.91 11.99
CA ARG A 222 9.73 -9.65 11.67
C ARG A 222 10.72 -8.51 11.45
N LEU A 223 11.71 -8.38 12.33
CA LEU A 223 12.74 -7.35 12.24
C LEU A 223 13.63 -7.57 11.01
N GLY A 224 14.02 -8.82 10.71
CA GLY A 224 14.76 -9.15 9.49
C GLY A 224 13.99 -8.80 8.22
N MET A 225 12.71 -9.22 8.13
CA MET A 225 11.83 -8.88 7.01
C MET A 225 11.68 -7.36 6.83
N THR A 226 11.49 -6.64 7.94
CA THR A 226 11.38 -5.17 7.95
C THR A 226 12.69 -4.52 7.50
N ALA A 227 13.84 -5.01 7.96
CA ALA A 227 15.14 -4.48 7.58
C ALA A 227 15.40 -4.64 6.07
N VAL A 228 15.03 -5.80 5.49
CA VAL A 228 15.12 -6.03 4.04
C VAL A 228 14.21 -5.05 3.28
N MET A 229 12.98 -4.82 3.75
CA MET A 229 12.07 -3.83 3.15
C MET A 229 12.60 -2.39 3.26
N MET A 230 13.17 -2.02 4.41
CA MET A 230 13.78 -0.70 4.63
C MET A 230 14.96 -0.47 3.69
N LEU A 231 15.85 -1.47 3.56
CA LEU A 231 16.97 -1.41 2.63
C LEU A 231 16.48 -1.24 1.20
N ALA A 232 15.55 -2.07 0.74
CA ALA A 232 14.97 -1.95 -0.60
C ALA A 232 14.30 -0.58 -0.82
N ALA A 233 13.61 -0.04 0.18
CA ALA A 233 13.00 1.30 0.11
C ALA A 233 14.06 2.41 -0.08
N VAL A 234 15.22 2.29 0.55
CA VAL A 234 16.37 3.20 0.33
C VAL A 234 16.91 3.07 -1.10
N LEU A 235 17.07 1.85 -1.62
CA LEU A 235 17.57 1.59 -2.98
C LEU A 235 16.64 2.06 -4.09
N THR A 236 15.39 2.40 -3.77
CA THR A 236 14.50 3.11 -4.71
C THR A 236 14.89 4.58 -4.90
N PHE A 237 15.74 5.14 -4.02
CA PHE A 237 16.07 6.58 -3.94
C PHE A 237 14.85 7.51 -4.00
N SER A 238 13.70 7.03 -3.54
CA SER A 238 12.47 7.81 -3.43
C SER A 238 12.42 8.50 -2.07
N ARG A 239 12.57 9.84 -2.02
CA ARG A 239 12.45 10.61 -0.77
C ARG A 239 11.15 10.29 -0.03
N VAL A 240 10.06 10.22 -0.78
CA VAL A 240 8.72 9.93 -0.27
C VAL A 240 8.59 8.48 0.21
N GLY A 241 9.15 7.52 -0.54
CA GLY A 241 9.16 6.10 -0.14
C GLY A 241 9.96 5.88 1.14
N MET A 242 11.17 6.45 1.22
CA MET A 242 12.02 6.41 2.41
C MET A 242 11.35 7.06 3.62
N LEU A 243 10.77 8.26 3.44
CA LEU A 243 10.06 8.95 4.51
C LEU A 243 8.85 8.12 5.00
N GLY A 244 8.06 7.57 4.09
CA GLY A 244 6.93 6.70 4.43
C GLY A 244 7.37 5.43 5.18
N ALA A 245 8.50 4.84 4.80
CA ALA A 245 9.05 3.66 5.45
C ALA A 245 9.52 3.97 6.89
N VAL A 246 10.28 5.06 7.06
CA VAL A 246 10.72 5.53 8.38
C VAL A 246 9.53 5.90 9.26
N LEU A 247 8.56 6.64 8.74
CA LEU A 247 7.38 7.05 9.48
C LEU A 247 6.52 5.83 9.85
N GLY A 248 6.32 4.88 8.94
CA GLY A 248 5.61 3.63 9.19
C GLY A 248 6.28 2.81 10.30
N LEU A 249 7.61 2.68 10.25
CA LEU A 249 8.39 2.01 11.30
C LEU A 249 8.29 2.74 12.65
N ALA A 250 8.50 4.05 12.68
CA ALA A 250 8.46 4.85 13.90
C ALA A 250 7.07 4.81 14.56
N LEU A 251 6.00 5.03 13.78
CA LEU A 251 4.63 4.94 14.29
C LEU A 251 4.30 3.53 14.77
N SER A 252 4.77 2.49 14.07
CA SER A 252 4.59 1.09 14.50
C SER A 252 5.29 0.84 15.84
N ILE A 253 6.55 1.28 16.00
CA ILE A 253 7.29 1.15 17.25
C ILE A 253 6.57 1.89 18.38
N VAL A 254 6.01 3.07 18.14
CA VAL A 254 5.37 3.89 19.20
C VAL A 254 3.98 3.39 19.59
N PHE A 255 3.18 2.94 18.62
CA PHE A 255 1.75 2.70 18.79
C PHE A 255 1.33 1.22 18.73
N LEU A 256 2.15 0.30 18.20
CA LEU A 256 1.91 -1.16 18.30
C LEU A 256 2.52 -1.74 19.60
N ARG A 257 2.09 -1.21 20.74
CA ARG A 257 2.69 -1.49 22.06
C ARG A 257 2.48 -2.92 22.55
N ASP A 258 1.39 -3.56 22.12
CA ASP A 258 1.04 -4.92 22.57
C ASP A 258 1.95 -6.01 21.96
N ALA A 259 2.76 -5.66 20.96
CA ALA A 259 3.55 -6.61 20.18
C ALA A 259 5.06 -6.56 20.41
N ILE A 260 5.57 -5.52 21.10
CA ILE A 260 7.01 -5.23 21.23
C ILE A 260 7.33 -4.64 22.61
N SER A 261 8.18 -5.31 23.39
CA SER A 261 8.63 -4.84 24.70
C SER A 261 9.44 -3.53 24.62
N LEU A 262 9.45 -2.74 25.70
CA LEU A 262 10.14 -1.44 25.74
C LEU A 262 11.63 -1.54 25.39
N ARG A 263 12.30 -2.60 25.87
CA ARG A 263 13.72 -2.86 25.56
C ARG A 263 13.95 -3.03 24.07
N VAL A 264 13.15 -3.88 23.42
CA VAL A 264 13.24 -4.11 21.97
C VAL A 264 12.96 -2.82 21.21
N ARG A 265 11.96 -2.03 21.62
CA ARG A 265 11.67 -0.73 20.99
C ARG A 265 12.86 0.21 21.08
N ALA A 266 13.51 0.31 22.24
CA ALA A 266 14.71 1.12 22.41
C ALA A 266 15.87 0.62 21.55
N THR A 267 16.14 -0.69 21.53
CA THR A 267 17.20 -1.29 20.72
C THR A 267 16.95 -1.09 19.22
N VAL A 268 15.74 -1.32 18.73
CA VAL A 268 15.38 -1.11 17.32
C VAL A 268 15.49 0.36 16.96
N THR A 269 15.01 1.27 17.82
CA THR A 269 15.12 2.71 17.59
C THR A 269 16.58 3.14 17.49
N ALA A 270 17.42 2.71 18.43
CA ALA A 270 18.86 3.00 18.42
C ALA A 270 19.53 2.43 17.15
N GLY A 271 19.22 1.19 16.78
CA GLY A 271 19.75 0.56 15.57
C GLY A 271 19.35 1.31 14.29
N VAL A 272 18.09 1.73 14.17
CA VAL A 272 17.61 2.53 13.03
C VAL A 272 18.35 3.86 12.95
N VAL A 273 18.54 4.55 14.08
CA VAL A 273 19.30 5.82 14.12
C VAL A 273 20.74 5.63 13.66
N VAL A 274 21.42 4.59 14.14
CA VAL A 274 22.81 4.28 13.74
C VAL A 274 22.90 3.96 12.25
N VAL A 275 22.00 3.11 11.73
CA VAL A 275 21.98 2.76 10.30
C VAL A 275 21.64 3.98 9.45
N ALA A 276 20.67 4.79 9.86
CA ALA A 276 20.33 6.02 9.15
C ALA A 276 21.52 6.99 9.09
N ALA A 277 22.25 7.17 10.20
CA ALA A 277 23.45 8.00 10.23
C ALA A 277 24.56 7.48 9.31
N ALA A 278 24.72 6.15 9.19
CA ALA A 278 25.70 5.54 8.31
C ALA A 278 25.33 5.62 6.82
N VAL A 279 24.04 5.50 6.49
CA VAL A 279 23.53 5.49 5.11
C VAL A 279 23.28 6.90 4.57
N ALA A 280 22.98 7.86 5.44
CA ALA A 280 22.64 9.23 5.04
C ALA A 280 23.69 9.89 4.12
N PRO A 281 25.01 9.81 4.36
CA PRO A 281 26.00 10.45 3.48
C PRO A 281 25.93 9.93 2.04
N PHE A 282 25.78 8.62 1.85
CA PHE A 282 25.65 8.00 0.53
C PHE A 282 24.37 8.43 -0.17
N VAL A 283 23.24 8.46 0.54
CA VAL A 283 21.97 8.91 -0.03
C VAL A 283 22.03 10.40 -0.39
N GLN A 284 22.67 11.22 0.44
CA GLN A 284 22.84 12.65 0.17
C GLN A 284 23.74 12.89 -1.04
N SER A 285 24.86 12.18 -1.19
CA SER A 285 25.73 12.36 -2.36
C SER A 285 24.97 12.07 -3.67
N VAL A 286 24.13 11.04 -3.70
CA VAL A 286 23.30 10.73 -4.87
C VAL A 286 22.27 11.84 -5.16
N PHE A 287 21.74 12.49 -4.12
CA PHE A 287 20.84 13.64 -4.29
C PHE A 287 21.58 14.91 -4.70
N ASP A 288 22.79 15.12 -4.19
CA ASP A 288 23.64 16.26 -4.54
C ASP A 288 24.09 16.15 -6.00
N ASP A 289 24.48 14.95 -6.45
CA ASP A 289 24.81 14.64 -7.84
C ASP A 289 23.61 14.82 -8.80
N ALA A 290 22.38 14.65 -8.29
CA ALA A 290 21.17 14.94 -9.05
C ALA A 290 20.90 16.45 -9.20
N GLY A 291 21.55 17.30 -8.40
CA GLY A 291 21.55 18.75 -8.52
C GLY A 291 20.16 19.39 -8.57
N THR A 292 19.96 20.30 -9.53
CA THR A 292 18.75 21.12 -9.65
C THR A 292 17.49 20.34 -10.05
N GLU A 293 17.61 19.13 -10.60
CA GLU A 293 16.49 18.24 -10.94
C GLU A 293 15.64 17.95 -9.69
N ALA A 294 16.30 17.75 -8.55
CA ALA A 294 15.64 17.39 -7.31
C ALA A 294 14.91 18.57 -6.63
N SER A 295 15.41 19.80 -6.81
CA SER A 295 14.78 21.02 -6.29
C SER A 295 13.61 21.46 -7.16
N ALA A 296 13.77 21.46 -8.50
CA ALA A 296 12.72 21.83 -9.44
C ALA A 296 11.46 20.95 -9.33
N SER A 297 11.63 19.64 -9.07
CA SER A 297 10.50 18.72 -8.83
C SER A 297 9.76 19.00 -7.52
N SER A 298 10.46 19.50 -6.49
CA SER A 298 9.86 19.86 -5.20
C SER A 298 9.06 21.16 -5.32
N ASP A 299 9.62 22.17 -5.98
CA ASP A 299 8.97 23.46 -6.18
C ASP A 299 7.69 23.31 -7.03
N TYR A 300 7.77 22.51 -8.11
CA TYR A 300 6.61 22.17 -8.94
C TYR A 300 5.44 21.61 -8.12
N ARG A 301 5.70 20.77 -7.12
CA ARG A 301 4.66 20.17 -6.26
C ARG A 301 4.05 21.19 -5.30
N GLY A 302 4.82 22.17 -4.86
CA GLY A 302 4.32 23.31 -4.08
C GLY A 302 3.39 24.20 -4.92
N ASP A 303 3.73 24.42 -6.19
CA ASP A 303 2.94 25.26 -7.09
C ASP A 303 1.57 24.66 -7.44
N LEU A 304 1.40 23.34 -7.34
CA LEU A 304 0.11 22.67 -7.57
C LEU A 304 -1.01 23.16 -6.64
N TYR A 305 -0.68 23.70 -5.46
CA TYR A 305 -1.68 24.23 -4.54
C TYR A 305 -2.34 25.53 -5.05
N SER A 306 -1.74 26.19 -6.06
CA SER A 306 -2.36 27.31 -6.77
C SER A 306 -3.63 26.91 -7.53
N LEU A 307 -3.84 25.62 -7.80
CA LEU A 307 -5.04 25.08 -8.46
C LEU A 307 -6.23 24.88 -7.51
N VAL A 308 -6.03 24.95 -6.20
CA VAL A 308 -7.09 24.72 -5.20
C VAL A 308 -8.29 25.67 -5.37
N PRO A 309 -8.11 26.99 -5.63
CA PRO A 309 -9.23 27.90 -5.87
C PRO A 309 -10.08 27.54 -7.10
N GLY A 310 -9.51 26.84 -8.09
CA GLY A 310 -10.19 26.43 -9.33
C GLY A 310 -10.97 25.12 -9.21
N MET A 311 -10.97 24.45 -8.05
CA MET A 311 -11.69 23.19 -7.86
C MET A 311 -13.21 23.40 -7.81
N GLY A 312 -13.94 22.58 -8.57
CA GLY A 312 -15.41 22.54 -8.48
C GLY A 312 -15.89 21.95 -7.16
N ILE A 313 -17.13 22.23 -6.75
CA ILE A 313 -17.73 21.63 -5.55
C ILE A 313 -17.81 20.10 -5.67
N LEU A 314 -18.20 19.61 -6.85
CA LEU A 314 -18.36 18.20 -7.17
C LEU A 314 -17.96 17.96 -8.63
N GLY A 315 -17.30 16.82 -8.88
CA GLY A 315 -16.87 16.43 -10.23
C GLY A 315 -15.56 17.11 -10.65
N THR A 316 -15.23 16.97 -11.93
CA THR A 316 -13.97 17.48 -12.49
C THR A 316 -13.98 19.00 -12.61
N THR A 317 -12.86 19.65 -12.29
CA THR A 317 -12.71 21.11 -12.39
C THR A 317 -13.00 21.62 -13.82
N PRO A 318 -13.61 22.81 -13.96
CA PRO A 318 -13.79 23.46 -15.26
C PRO A 318 -12.47 23.81 -15.98
N GLU A 319 -11.37 23.96 -15.25
CA GLU A 319 -10.05 24.30 -15.83
C GLU A 319 -9.36 23.11 -16.51
N ALA A 320 -9.94 21.91 -16.39
CA ALA A 320 -9.43 20.71 -17.01
C ALA A 320 -9.71 20.71 -18.52
N HIS A 321 -8.67 20.61 -19.34
CA HIS A 321 -8.78 20.57 -20.80
C HIS A 321 -7.79 19.57 -21.41
N ARG A 322 -8.06 19.11 -22.63
CA ARG A 322 -7.09 18.31 -23.39
C ARG A 322 -6.33 19.18 -24.37
N GLY A 323 -5.01 19.11 -24.33
CA GLY A 323 -4.14 19.76 -25.31
C GLY A 323 -4.25 19.11 -26.69
N SER A 324 -3.66 19.76 -27.69
CA SER A 324 -3.57 19.23 -29.07
C SER A 324 -2.76 17.93 -29.17
N ASP A 325 -1.92 17.64 -28.18
CA ASP A 325 -1.16 16.40 -28.01
C ASP A 325 -1.97 15.29 -27.32
N GLY A 326 -3.26 15.53 -27.03
CA GLY A 326 -4.17 14.59 -26.40
C GLY A 326 -4.02 14.45 -24.88
N ARG A 327 -3.07 15.16 -24.27
CA ARG A 327 -2.81 15.09 -22.82
C ARG A 327 -3.74 16.02 -22.05
N VAL A 328 -4.04 15.66 -20.80
CA VAL A 328 -4.91 16.45 -19.92
C VAL A 328 -4.06 17.50 -19.19
N PHE A 329 -4.56 18.73 -19.17
CA PHE A 329 -4.01 19.87 -18.45
C PHE A 329 -5.02 20.35 -17.42
N TYR A 330 -4.51 20.87 -16.31
CA TYR A 330 -5.28 21.56 -15.28
C TYR A 330 -4.65 22.94 -15.09
N GLY A 331 -5.31 23.98 -15.63
CA GLY A 331 -4.68 25.29 -15.77
C GLY A 331 -3.37 25.18 -16.57
N PRO A 332 -2.24 25.74 -16.10
CA PRO A 332 -0.95 25.63 -16.79
C PRO A 332 -0.23 24.29 -16.56
N PHE A 333 -0.75 23.41 -15.69
CA PHE A 333 -0.05 22.20 -15.27
C PHE A 333 -0.45 20.99 -16.11
N ARG A 334 0.56 20.22 -16.55
CA ARG A 334 0.41 19.00 -17.35
C ARG A 334 0.43 17.71 -16.51
N SER A 335 1.04 17.75 -15.33
CA SER A 335 1.10 16.62 -14.40
C SER A 335 0.69 17.09 -13.02
N ILE A 336 -0.16 16.33 -12.35
CA ILE A 336 -0.57 16.64 -10.98
C ILE A 336 0.03 15.59 -10.06
N ASP A 337 1.23 15.86 -9.60
CA ASP A 337 2.00 14.97 -8.74
C ASP A 337 1.60 15.15 -7.26
N SER A 338 0.31 15.27 -6.97
CA SER A 338 -0.22 15.29 -5.60
C SER A 338 -1.57 14.63 -5.59
N GLN A 339 -1.70 13.47 -4.94
CA GLN A 339 -2.98 12.77 -4.90
C GLN A 339 -4.07 13.60 -4.23
N LEU A 340 -3.72 14.39 -3.20
CA LEU A 340 -4.70 15.24 -2.51
C LEU A 340 -5.24 16.34 -3.43
N VAL A 341 -4.36 17.04 -4.16
CA VAL A 341 -4.78 18.06 -5.14
C VAL A 341 -5.53 17.40 -6.28
N LEU A 342 -5.00 16.31 -6.86
CA LEU A 342 -5.63 15.59 -7.96
C LEU A 342 -7.04 15.14 -7.60
N THR A 343 -7.26 14.64 -6.38
CA THR A 343 -8.59 14.23 -5.91
C THR A 343 -9.58 15.39 -5.95
N GLY A 344 -9.18 16.59 -5.52
CA GLY A 344 -10.01 17.79 -5.60
C GLY A 344 -10.27 18.25 -7.03
N LEU A 345 -9.27 18.16 -7.91
CA LEU A 345 -9.44 18.51 -9.33
C LEU A 345 -10.33 17.52 -10.08
N THR A 346 -10.33 16.24 -9.72
CA THR A 346 -11.05 15.21 -10.47
C THR A 346 -12.44 14.90 -9.91
N PHE A 347 -12.61 15.00 -8.59
CA PHE A 347 -13.86 14.66 -7.89
C PHE A 347 -14.52 15.83 -7.16
N GLY A 348 -13.83 16.97 -7.04
CA GLY A 348 -14.35 18.18 -6.41
C GLY A 348 -14.00 18.32 -4.92
N LEU A 349 -14.24 19.53 -4.40
CA LEU A 349 -13.91 19.94 -3.04
C LEU A 349 -14.59 19.08 -1.97
N LEU A 350 -15.84 18.65 -2.20
CA LEU A 350 -16.57 17.84 -1.23
C LEU A 350 -15.88 16.49 -0.99
N VAL A 351 -15.41 15.85 -2.06
CA VAL A 351 -14.65 14.59 -1.98
C VAL A 351 -13.28 14.82 -1.36
N ALA A 352 -12.56 15.87 -1.78
CA ALA A 352 -11.26 16.20 -1.20
C ALA A 352 -11.37 16.44 0.32
N GLY A 353 -12.37 17.20 0.76
CA GLY A 353 -12.66 17.43 2.18
C GLY A 353 -12.96 16.14 2.92
N ALA A 354 -13.76 15.24 2.34
CA ALA A 354 -14.06 13.94 2.95
C ALA A 354 -12.81 13.04 3.06
N VAL A 355 -11.91 13.07 2.08
CA VAL A 355 -10.60 12.38 2.16
C VAL A 355 -9.74 12.97 3.28
N LEU A 356 -9.64 14.31 3.37
CA LEU A 356 -8.87 14.97 4.43
C LEU A 356 -9.41 14.64 5.83
N VAL A 357 -10.74 14.62 6.00
CA VAL A 357 -11.38 14.20 7.26
C VAL A 357 -11.04 12.75 7.57
N ALA A 358 -11.12 11.84 6.59
CA ALA A 358 -10.77 10.43 6.79
C ALA A 358 -9.30 10.25 7.22
N LEU A 359 -8.37 10.99 6.60
CA LEU A 359 -6.95 10.99 6.97
C LEU A 359 -6.74 11.56 8.38
N ALA A 360 -7.40 12.68 8.71
CA ALA A 360 -7.34 13.29 10.04
C ALA A 360 -7.87 12.35 11.14
N VAL A 361 -8.96 11.63 10.87
CA VAL A 361 -9.47 10.57 11.76
C VAL A 361 -8.44 9.45 11.91
N GLY A 362 -7.77 9.04 10.84
CA GLY A 362 -6.66 8.09 10.91
C GLY A 362 -5.54 8.55 11.83
N VAL A 363 -5.08 9.80 11.69
CA VAL A 363 -4.07 10.40 12.58
C VAL A 363 -4.57 10.42 14.02
N TRP A 364 -5.80 10.84 14.26
CA TRP A 364 -6.40 10.86 15.59
C TRP A 364 -6.44 9.47 16.22
N LEU A 365 -6.82 8.43 15.47
CA LEU A 365 -6.80 7.04 15.94
C LEU A 365 -5.38 6.59 16.31
N VAL A 366 -4.36 6.96 15.53
CA VAL A 366 -2.96 6.65 15.85
C VAL A 366 -2.56 7.33 17.16
N LEU A 367 -2.77 8.64 17.28
CA LEU A 367 -2.41 9.41 18.47
C LEU A 367 -3.13 8.92 19.74
N ARG A 368 -4.37 8.45 19.60
CA ARG A 368 -5.14 7.86 20.71
C ARG A 368 -4.73 6.43 21.05
N GLY A 369 -3.80 5.80 20.32
CA GLY A 369 -3.43 4.39 20.51
C GLY A 369 -4.53 3.41 20.09
N HIS A 370 -5.47 3.87 19.26
CA HIS A 370 -6.59 3.07 18.75
C HIS A 370 -6.38 2.59 17.31
N ALA A 371 -5.24 2.89 16.69
CA ALA A 371 -4.94 2.50 15.33
C ALA A 371 -4.56 1.02 15.20
N THR A 372 -5.02 0.39 14.11
CA THR A 372 -4.48 -0.88 13.64
C THR A 372 -3.24 -0.66 12.78
N ALA A 373 -2.47 -1.72 12.50
CA ALA A 373 -1.31 -1.65 11.62
C ALA A 373 -1.64 -1.08 10.22
N ALA A 374 -2.79 -1.44 9.65
CA ALA A 374 -3.25 -0.89 8.37
C ALA A 374 -3.55 0.62 8.45
N THR A 375 -4.10 1.09 9.57
CA THR A 375 -4.31 2.53 9.82
C THR A 375 -2.99 3.27 9.97
N ILE A 376 -2.02 2.69 10.70
CA ILE A 376 -0.67 3.24 10.84
C ILE A 376 0.00 3.36 9.47
N ALA A 377 -0.10 2.32 8.63
CA ALA A 377 0.43 2.33 7.28
C ALA A 377 -0.19 3.44 6.41
N LEU A 378 -1.51 3.66 6.46
CA LEU A 378 -2.15 4.77 5.74
C LEU A 378 -1.70 6.14 6.23
N VAL A 379 -1.61 6.34 7.55
CA VAL A 379 -1.14 7.59 8.14
C VAL A 379 0.31 7.88 7.74
N ALA A 380 1.15 6.84 7.68
CA ALA A 380 2.52 6.98 7.21
C ALA A 380 2.63 7.38 5.73
N GLN A 381 1.59 7.15 4.92
CA GLN A 381 1.54 7.57 3.52
C GLN A 381 1.03 9.00 3.32
N ILE A 382 0.59 9.74 4.35
CA ILE A 382 0.07 11.10 4.19
C ILE A 382 1.06 12.03 3.46
N PRO A 383 2.37 12.07 3.80
CA PRO A 383 3.34 12.86 3.04
C PRO A 383 3.44 12.44 1.56
N ALA A 384 3.27 11.15 1.29
CA ALA A 384 3.25 10.64 -0.07
C ALA A 384 2.01 11.10 -0.84
N LEU A 385 0.82 11.00 -0.24
CA LEU A 385 -0.42 11.45 -0.86
C LEU A 385 -0.43 12.96 -1.13
N ALA A 386 0.25 13.75 -0.29
CA ALA A 386 0.37 15.19 -0.47
C ALA A 386 1.32 15.58 -1.61
N SER A 387 2.29 14.72 -1.96
CA SER A 387 3.39 15.07 -2.87
C SER A 387 3.56 14.13 -4.05
N VAL A 388 2.74 13.09 -4.19
CA VAL A 388 2.80 12.11 -5.28
C VAL A 388 1.37 11.66 -5.62
N ALA A 389 1.09 11.53 -6.91
CA ALA A 389 -0.15 10.89 -7.39
C ALA A 389 -0.10 9.37 -7.27
N LEU A 390 -1.25 8.75 -7.07
CA LEU A 390 -1.36 7.31 -7.07
C LEU A 390 -1.13 6.76 -8.49
N ILE A 391 0.09 6.26 -8.73
CA ILE A 391 0.49 5.65 -9.99
C ILE A 391 0.53 4.12 -9.90
N THR A 392 0.41 3.48 -11.05
CA THR A 392 0.60 2.03 -11.26
C THR A 392 -0.07 1.15 -10.18
N GLN A 393 0.60 0.12 -9.68
CA GLN A 393 0.09 -0.78 -8.65
C GLN A 393 0.01 -0.13 -7.25
N TYR A 394 0.77 0.93 -7.00
CA TYR A 394 0.70 1.68 -5.74
C TYR A 394 -0.70 2.25 -5.50
N ALA A 395 -1.38 2.69 -6.56
CA ALA A 395 -2.77 3.13 -6.50
C ALA A 395 -3.71 2.05 -5.93
N THR A 396 -3.68 0.86 -6.53
CA THR A 396 -4.52 -0.26 -6.08
C THR A 396 -4.17 -0.69 -4.66
N LEU A 397 -2.89 -0.69 -4.30
CA LEU A 397 -2.43 -1.08 -2.96
C LEU A 397 -2.91 -0.11 -1.87
N VAL A 398 -2.88 1.20 -2.10
CA VAL A 398 -3.37 2.21 -1.14
C VAL A 398 -4.87 2.00 -0.88
N TRP A 399 -5.65 1.79 -1.93
CA TRP A 399 -7.08 1.55 -1.79
C TRP A 399 -7.39 0.20 -1.12
N PHE A 400 -6.63 -0.84 -1.43
CA PHE A 400 -6.67 -2.09 -0.69
C PHE A 400 -6.40 -1.87 0.80
N LEU A 401 -5.35 -1.12 1.14
CA LEU A 401 -5.01 -0.80 2.52
C LEU A 401 -6.12 0.01 3.21
N ALA A 402 -6.78 0.94 2.51
CA ALA A 402 -7.96 1.65 3.01
C ALA A 402 -9.11 0.70 3.35
N GLY A 403 -9.37 -0.30 2.49
CA GLY A 403 -10.36 -1.34 2.76
C GLY A 403 -9.98 -2.25 3.94
N VAL A 404 -8.69 -2.61 4.06
CA VAL A 404 -8.18 -3.37 5.20
C VAL A 404 -8.31 -2.56 6.49
N ALA A 405 -7.93 -1.28 6.49
CA ALA A 405 -8.04 -0.39 7.64
C ALA A 405 -9.48 -0.18 8.09
N ALA A 406 -10.42 -0.01 7.14
CA ALA A 406 -11.84 0.05 7.45
C ALA A 406 -12.32 -1.21 8.19
N THR A 407 -11.89 -2.37 7.73
CA THR A 407 -12.31 -3.67 8.26
C THR A 407 -11.65 -3.99 9.59
N SER A 408 -10.34 -3.81 9.69
CA SER A 408 -9.56 -4.10 10.89
C SER A 408 -10.03 -3.23 12.06
N GLN A 409 -10.43 -1.99 11.80
CA GLN A 409 -10.99 -1.11 12.82
C GLN A 409 -12.36 -1.56 13.33
N ILE A 410 -13.22 -2.07 12.45
CA ILE A 410 -14.50 -2.68 12.85
C ILE A 410 -14.23 -3.92 13.71
N LEU A 411 -13.41 -4.84 13.21
CA LEU A 411 -13.08 -6.09 13.90
C LEU A 411 -12.41 -5.86 15.26
N ARG A 412 -11.60 -4.81 15.41
CA ARG A 412 -10.96 -4.47 16.69
C ARG A 412 -11.96 -3.96 17.73
N ARG A 413 -13.00 -3.23 17.33
CA ARG A 413 -14.06 -2.75 18.24
C ARG A 413 -14.88 -3.91 18.81
N ASP A 414 -15.04 -4.99 18.04
CA ASP A 414 -15.79 -6.18 18.45
C ASP A 414 -14.94 -7.19 19.25
N ALA A 415 -13.62 -7.02 19.32
CA ALA A 415 -12.73 -7.95 20.01
C ALA A 415 -12.85 -7.80 21.55
N VAL A 416 -13.33 -8.84 22.21
CA VAL A 416 -13.20 -9.02 23.67
C VAL A 416 -11.69 -9.07 24.01
N PRO A 417 -11.21 -8.40 25.09
CA PRO A 417 -9.80 -8.41 25.43
C PRO A 417 -9.25 -9.83 25.52
N LEU A 418 -8.28 -10.17 24.65
CA LEU A 418 -7.61 -11.46 24.71
C LEU A 418 -6.70 -11.51 25.94
N PRO A 419 -6.50 -12.70 26.55
CA PRO A 419 -5.50 -12.89 27.60
C PRO A 419 -4.12 -12.43 27.11
N ALA A 420 -3.34 -11.84 28.02
CA ALA A 420 -2.02 -11.31 27.72
C ALA A 420 -1.15 -12.33 26.96
N PRO A 421 -0.32 -11.88 25.99
CA PRO A 421 0.60 -12.76 25.30
C PRO A 421 1.52 -13.47 26.31
N PRO A 422 1.99 -14.71 25.99
CA PRO A 422 2.89 -15.42 26.87
C PRO A 422 4.14 -14.58 27.14
N PRO A 423 4.66 -14.59 28.39
CA PRO A 423 5.79 -13.77 28.79
C PRO A 423 7.02 -14.06 27.93
N ASP A 424 7.82 -13.02 27.68
CA ASP A 424 9.07 -13.14 26.91
C ASP A 424 9.97 -14.22 27.55
N PRO A 425 10.67 -15.07 26.77
CA PRO A 425 11.57 -16.08 27.32
C PRO A 425 12.68 -15.49 28.21
N VAL A 426 12.99 -14.20 28.02
CA VAL A 426 13.95 -13.45 28.84
C VAL A 426 13.40 -13.14 30.25
N GLU A 427 12.08 -12.95 30.40
CA GLU A 427 11.44 -12.79 31.71
C GLU A 427 11.17 -14.14 32.39
N ALA A 428 10.90 -15.20 31.61
CA ALA A 428 10.74 -16.55 32.15
C ALA A 428 12.02 -17.08 32.81
N ALA A 429 13.20 -16.74 32.26
CA ALA A 429 14.49 -17.11 32.86
C ALA A 429 14.81 -16.32 34.14
N ALA A 430 14.33 -15.08 34.26
CA ALA A 430 14.54 -14.24 35.44
C ALA A 430 13.61 -14.60 36.62
N ASN A 431 12.48 -15.26 36.34
CA ASN A 431 11.47 -15.65 37.32
C ASN A 431 11.57 -17.11 37.77
N HIS A 432 12.63 -17.84 37.40
CA HIS A 432 12.93 -19.09 38.08
C HIS A 432 13.43 -18.76 39.50
N PRO A 433 12.72 -19.14 40.57
CA PRO A 433 13.22 -18.97 41.92
C PRO A 433 14.53 -19.77 42.03
N ASP A 434 15.61 -19.05 42.28
CA ASP A 434 16.90 -19.63 42.61
C ASP A 434 16.72 -20.58 43.81
N PRO A 435 16.91 -21.91 43.65
CA PRO A 435 16.76 -22.85 44.75
C PRO A 435 17.72 -22.56 45.91
N ALA A 436 18.77 -21.75 45.70
CA ALA A 436 19.68 -21.30 46.76
C ALA A 436 19.10 -20.24 47.72
N ARG A 437 17.94 -19.63 47.40
CA ARG A 437 17.29 -18.63 48.28
C ARG A 437 16.30 -19.22 49.30
N ILE A 438 16.01 -20.52 49.23
CA ILE A 438 15.00 -21.18 50.09
C ILE A 438 15.62 -21.72 51.39
N THR A 439 16.94 -21.67 51.56
CA THR A 439 17.64 -22.25 52.73
C THR A 439 18.07 -21.23 53.79
N ALA A 440 17.48 -20.04 53.85
CA ALA A 440 17.70 -19.13 54.98
C ALA A 440 16.79 -19.54 56.16
N PRO A 441 17.34 -19.99 57.30
CA PRO A 441 16.54 -20.37 58.45
C PRO A 441 15.83 -19.14 59.07
N PRO A 442 14.66 -19.32 59.69
CA PRO A 442 13.88 -18.22 60.24
C PRO A 442 14.63 -17.54 61.39
N LEU A 443 14.61 -16.21 61.39
CA LEU A 443 15.14 -15.37 62.47
C LEU A 443 14.41 -15.69 63.78
N LEU A 444 15.19 -16.02 64.81
CA LEU A 444 14.70 -16.26 66.17
C LEU A 444 13.96 -15.03 66.74
N PRO A 445 12.92 -15.23 67.56
CA PRO A 445 12.19 -14.14 68.19
C PRO A 445 13.08 -13.39 69.19
N GLY A 446 13.20 -12.08 68.98
CA GLY A 446 13.98 -11.17 69.82
C GLY A 446 13.44 -11.12 71.25
N ARG A 447 14.33 -11.34 72.21
CA ARG A 447 14.10 -11.17 73.64
C ARG A 447 13.76 -9.71 73.96
N THR A 448 12.66 -9.51 74.67
CA THR A 448 12.39 -8.29 75.46
C THR A 448 13.46 -8.13 76.56
N PRO A 449 13.99 -6.91 76.79
CA PRO A 449 14.55 -6.55 78.08
C PRO A 449 13.52 -5.76 78.90
N SER A 450 13.34 -6.24 80.12
CA SER A 450 12.63 -5.59 81.22
C SER A 450 13.48 -4.51 81.90
N ARG A 451 12.77 -3.49 82.42
CA ARG A 451 13.13 -2.38 83.32
C ARG A 451 13.56 -1.07 82.65
#